data_AF-A0A929ETL0-F1
#
_entry.id   AF-A0A929ETL0-F1
#
_cell.length_a   1.000
_cell.length_b   1.000
_cell.length_c   1.000
_cell.angle_alpha   90.00
_cell.angle_beta   90.00
_cell.angle_gamma   90.00
#
_symmetry.space_group_name_H-M   'P 1'
#
loop_
_entity.id
_entity.type
_entity.pdbx_description
1 polymer ?
#
loop_
_entity_poly.entity_id
_entity_poly.type
_entity_poly.pdbx_seq_one_letter_code
_entity_poly.pdbx_strand_id
1 'polypeptide(L)'
;SAARLLIVLPAKEINTPDGATLDAEGNIILSVPNFNNGALLKDGVIKEPLPPKMVKIDENNKLTTWYVFRQEDMHPDTGKIGPMDCAFGPDGNLYVADMQIFWDGNRKSRLLRINVRNGKPVSMDVVVEGFIVANGTVWKGDTLFVTETILVHLPKVKEGEKKSQLLSAVYAFKLDELKNGRVTLPPYNENNPDKHLVAVFHSSGRVGFGADGVAVDGEGNLYTSIIEDGLIYRTRFNHEGDAVETKLFAQSNVMVSADGIVWREEDNRIYVADILHNAVHVVDMKGNVWTLHKNPDTDGADGSLDQPCEVVLRGNELIVVSMDMPWEDPTGLLVNTKIDEPYTLSVIQLQ
;
A
#
# COMPACT_ATOMS: atom_id res chain seq x y z
N SER A 1 -7.94 -20.04 -8.95
CA SER A 1 -9.00 -20.38 -7.98
C SER A 1 -10.05 -19.29 -7.96
N ALA A 2 -11.31 -19.60 -7.62
CA ALA A 2 -12.32 -18.54 -7.47
C ALA A 2 -12.04 -17.72 -6.20
N ALA A 3 -12.26 -16.42 -6.27
CA ALA A 3 -12.32 -15.57 -5.08
C ALA A 3 -13.65 -15.83 -4.35
N ARG A 4 -13.64 -15.67 -3.03
CA ARG A 4 -14.82 -15.74 -2.17
C ARG A 4 -14.71 -14.67 -1.09
N LEU A 5 -15.85 -14.21 -0.58
CA LEU A 5 -15.85 -13.21 0.48
C LEU A 5 -15.21 -13.81 1.75
N LEU A 6 -14.29 -13.06 2.35
CA LEU A 6 -13.67 -13.43 3.62
C LEU A 6 -14.59 -13.06 4.78
N ILE A 7 -14.93 -11.76 4.88
CA ILE A 7 -15.86 -11.18 5.85
C ILE A 7 -16.54 -9.95 5.25
N VAL A 8 -17.67 -9.57 5.82
CA VAL A 8 -18.30 -8.27 5.58
C VAL A 8 -17.78 -7.27 6.60
N LEU A 9 -17.23 -6.13 6.15
CA LEU A 9 -16.84 -5.06 7.06
C LEU A 9 -18.07 -4.25 7.51
N PRO A 10 -18.12 -3.75 8.76
CA PRO A 10 -19.24 -2.95 9.23
C PRO A 10 -19.25 -1.56 8.56
N ALA A 11 -20.15 -1.33 7.60
CA ALA A 11 -20.29 -0.07 6.85
C ALA A 11 -20.48 1.20 7.69
N LYS A 12 -20.96 1.07 8.94
CA LYS A 12 -21.09 2.18 9.88
C LYS A 12 -19.77 2.59 10.54
N GLU A 13 -18.70 1.86 10.28
CA GLU A 13 -17.40 2.00 10.93
C GLU A 13 -16.22 1.99 9.97
N ILE A 14 -16.38 1.33 8.82
CA ILE A 14 -15.35 1.08 7.81
C ILE A 14 -15.97 1.24 6.43
N ASN A 15 -15.37 2.08 5.58
CA ASN A 15 -15.79 2.29 4.19
C ASN A 15 -14.65 2.14 3.17
N THR A 16 -13.39 2.26 3.60
CA THR A 16 -12.23 2.10 2.73
C THR A 16 -11.10 1.50 3.56
N PRO A 17 -10.85 0.18 3.45
CA PRO A 17 -9.60 -0.41 3.90
C PRO A 17 -8.50 -0.19 2.86
N ASP A 18 -7.26 -0.47 3.24
CA ASP A 18 -6.10 -0.37 2.35
C ASP A 18 -5.08 -1.49 2.70
N GLY A 19 -3.86 -1.14 3.12
CA GLY A 19 -2.83 -2.12 3.42
C GLY A 19 -3.12 -3.04 4.60
N ALA A 20 -2.44 -4.19 4.62
CA ALA A 20 -2.63 -5.23 5.63
C ALA A 20 -1.36 -6.04 5.86
N THR A 21 -1.17 -6.49 7.10
CA THR A 21 -0.05 -7.37 7.48
C THR A 21 -0.50 -8.45 8.45
N LEU A 22 0.37 -9.41 8.75
CA LEU A 22 0.12 -10.39 9.80
C LEU A 22 0.84 -10.02 11.09
N ASP A 23 0.16 -10.18 12.22
CA ASP A 23 0.82 -10.23 13.53
C ASP A 23 1.52 -11.58 13.75
N ALA A 24 2.30 -11.67 14.83
CA ALA A 24 3.08 -12.89 15.15
C ALA A 24 2.21 -14.13 15.44
N GLU A 25 0.91 -13.95 15.66
CA GLU A 25 -0.07 -15.02 15.89
C GLU A 25 -0.79 -15.40 14.56
N GLY A 26 -0.46 -14.75 13.45
CA GLY A 26 -1.08 -15.00 12.14
C GLY A 26 -2.43 -14.30 11.93
N ASN A 27 -2.78 -13.33 12.80
CA ASN A 27 -3.98 -12.52 12.62
C ASN A 27 -3.68 -11.37 11.66
N ILE A 28 -4.68 -10.97 10.88
CA ILE A 28 -4.53 -9.85 9.95
C ILE A 28 -4.70 -8.55 10.72
N ILE A 29 -3.73 -7.65 10.64
CA ILE A 29 -3.86 -6.25 11.02
C ILE A 29 -4.13 -5.47 9.74
N LEU A 30 -5.33 -4.90 9.66
CA LEU A 30 -5.82 -4.18 8.49
C LEU A 30 -5.86 -2.69 8.78
N SER A 31 -5.30 -1.91 7.86
CA SER A 31 -5.41 -0.46 7.84
C SER A 31 -6.76 0.00 7.32
N VAL A 32 -7.34 1.00 7.96
CA VAL A 32 -8.63 1.57 7.59
C VAL A 32 -8.55 3.10 7.56
N PRO A 33 -8.15 3.70 6.43
CA PRO A 33 -8.10 5.15 6.28
C PRO A 33 -9.49 5.81 6.16
N ASN A 34 -10.51 5.08 5.68
CA ASN A 34 -11.85 5.60 5.43
C ASN A 34 -11.91 6.81 4.47
N PHE A 35 -11.16 6.76 3.36
CA PHE A 35 -11.09 7.86 2.40
C PHE A 35 -12.42 8.19 1.71
N ASN A 36 -13.35 7.24 1.61
CA ASN A 36 -14.69 7.48 1.06
C ASN A 36 -15.57 8.41 1.90
N ASN A 37 -15.15 8.82 3.10
CA ASN A 37 -15.88 9.73 3.99
C ASN A 37 -16.46 10.97 3.27
N GLY A 38 -15.66 11.63 2.43
CA GLY A 38 -16.09 12.86 1.74
C GLY A 38 -17.23 12.63 0.75
N ALA A 39 -17.14 11.56 -0.05
CA ALA A 39 -18.15 11.18 -1.01
C ALA A 39 -19.43 10.69 -0.31
N LEU A 40 -19.29 9.80 0.69
CA LEU A 40 -20.42 9.22 1.41
C LEU A 40 -21.20 10.26 2.24
N LEU A 41 -20.54 11.30 2.76
CA LEU A 41 -21.21 12.43 3.41
C LEU A 41 -22.03 13.25 2.41
N LYS A 42 -21.46 13.53 1.24
CA LYS A 42 -22.12 14.28 0.17
C LYS A 42 -23.38 13.55 -0.32
N ASP A 43 -23.32 12.22 -0.38
CA ASP A 43 -24.42 11.38 -0.83
C ASP A 43 -25.40 11.01 0.30
N GLY A 44 -25.12 11.41 1.54
CA GLY A 44 -26.00 11.20 2.70
C GLY A 44 -26.03 9.76 3.22
N VAL A 45 -25.07 8.92 2.81
CA VAL A 45 -24.93 7.53 3.26
C VAL A 45 -24.46 7.49 4.72
N ILE A 46 -23.53 8.37 5.08
CA ILE A 46 -23.10 8.59 6.47
C ILE A 46 -23.45 10.00 6.93
N LYS A 47 -23.59 10.18 8.24
CA LYS A 47 -23.95 11.48 8.85
C LYS A 47 -22.75 12.26 9.38
N GLU A 48 -21.70 11.53 9.76
CA GLU A 48 -20.47 12.07 10.33
C GLU A 48 -19.29 11.28 9.75
N PRO A 49 -18.09 11.87 9.62
CA PRO A 49 -16.90 11.15 9.17
C PRO A 49 -16.59 9.95 10.08
N LEU A 50 -16.32 8.80 9.48
CA LEU A 50 -15.85 7.62 10.20
C LEU A 50 -14.36 7.81 10.53
N PRO A 51 -13.93 7.60 11.78
CA PRO A 51 -12.54 7.81 12.16
C PRO A 51 -11.63 6.75 11.51
N PRO A 52 -10.41 7.12 11.10
CA PRO A 52 -9.41 6.15 10.68
C PRO A 52 -9.00 5.27 11.87
N LYS A 53 -8.67 4.01 11.60
CA LYS A 53 -8.32 3.02 12.64
C LYS A 53 -7.50 1.87 12.05
N MET A 54 -6.96 1.05 12.93
CA MET A 54 -6.44 -0.28 12.58
C MET A 54 -7.37 -1.33 13.19
N VAL A 55 -7.68 -2.40 12.46
CA VAL A 55 -8.51 -3.51 12.95
C VAL A 55 -7.75 -4.82 12.90
N LYS A 56 -8.11 -5.76 13.77
CA LYS A 56 -7.57 -7.12 13.81
C LYS A 56 -8.64 -8.11 13.37
N ILE A 57 -8.29 -9.01 12.46
CA ILE A 57 -9.12 -10.14 12.03
C ILE A 57 -8.40 -11.42 12.47
N ASP A 58 -9.02 -12.15 13.38
CA ASP A 58 -8.41 -13.35 13.95
C ASP A 58 -8.51 -14.59 13.03
N GLU A 59 -7.94 -15.71 13.49
CA GLU A 59 -7.99 -17.01 12.80
C GLU A 59 -9.43 -17.50 12.50
N ASN A 60 -10.42 -17.04 13.27
CA ASN A 60 -11.84 -17.37 13.09
C ASN A 60 -12.57 -16.31 12.25
N ASN A 61 -11.83 -15.40 11.61
CA ASN A 61 -12.33 -14.27 10.85
C ASN A 61 -13.19 -13.31 11.69
N LYS A 62 -12.91 -13.19 12.98
CA LYS A 62 -13.60 -12.23 13.83
C LYS A 62 -12.86 -10.89 13.81
N LEU A 63 -13.58 -9.85 13.42
CA LEU A 63 -13.09 -8.47 13.40
C LEU A 63 -13.19 -7.83 14.78
N THR A 64 -12.11 -7.16 15.21
CA THR A 64 -12.05 -6.31 16.41
C THR A 64 -11.25 -5.05 16.13
N THR A 65 -11.54 -3.96 16.83
CA THR A 65 -10.69 -2.76 16.76
C THR A 65 -9.34 -3.05 17.43
N TRP A 66 -8.24 -2.75 16.74
CA TRP A 66 -6.89 -2.96 17.25
C TRP A 66 -6.28 -1.65 17.77
N TYR A 67 -6.29 -0.59 16.95
CA TYR A 67 -5.83 0.74 17.34
C TYR A 67 -6.78 1.81 16.82
N VAL A 68 -7.04 2.83 17.64
CA VAL A 68 -7.83 4.01 17.25
C VAL A 68 -6.91 5.21 17.28
N PHE A 69 -6.79 5.89 16.15
CA PHE A 69 -6.02 7.13 16.07
C PHE A 69 -6.75 8.23 16.84
N ARG A 70 -6.02 8.90 17.72
CA ARG A 70 -6.55 9.97 18.58
C ARG A 70 -6.27 11.34 17.97
N GLN A 71 -6.86 12.38 18.52
CA GLN A 71 -6.67 13.74 18.02
C GLN A 71 -5.20 14.16 18.02
N GLU A 72 -4.42 13.71 19.02
CA GLU A 72 -2.98 13.94 19.12
C GLU A 72 -2.15 13.17 18.08
N ASP A 73 -2.70 12.12 17.46
CA ASP A 73 -2.01 11.32 16.44
C ASP A 73 -2.13 11.98 15.04
N MET A 74 -3.13 12.85 14.86
CA MET A 74 -3.38 13.54 13.59
C MET A 74 -2.19 14.41 13.19
N HIS A 75 -1.93 14.54 11.89
CA HIS A 75 -0.91 15.45 11.40
C HIS A 75 -1.28 16.89 11.81
N PRO A 76 -0.35 17.67 12.40
CA PRO A 76 -0.67 18.97 13.00
C PRO A 76 -1.19 20.00 11.98
N ASP A 77 -0.70 19.96 10.74
CA ASP A 77 -1.11 20.91 9.69
C ASP A 77 -2.42 20.51 8.98
N THR A 78 -2.59 19.24 8.62
CA THR A 78 -3.79 18.78 7.89
C THR A 78 -4.95 18.44 8.82
N GLY A 79 -4.66 18.09 10.08
CA GLY A 79 -5.63 17.55 11.03
C GLY A 79 -6.13 16.15 10.66
N LYS A 80 -5.35 15.40 9.86
CA LYS A 80 -5.74 14.12 9.27
C LYS A 80 -4.68 13.05 9.49
N ILE A 81 -5.08 11.81 9.26
CA ILE A 81 -4.22 10.63 9.19
C ILE A 81 -4.82 9.71 8.11
N GLY A 82 -3.98 9.23 7.20
CA GLY A 82 -4.34 8.34 6.11
C GLY A 82 -3.46 7.11 6.17
N PRO A 83 -3.69 6.20 7.12
CA PRO A 83 -2.88 5.00 7.25
C PRO A 83 -3.06 4.13 5.99
N MET A 84 -1.97 3.83 5.29
CA MET A 84 -1.91 2.98 4.10
C MET A 84 -1.35 1.61 4.50
N ASP A 85 -0.28 1.18 3.86
CA ASP A 85 0.43 -0.04 4.20
C ASP A 85 1.16 0.03 5.56
N CYS A 86 1.37 -1.15 6.13
CA CYS A 86 2.01 -1.32 7.42
C CYS A 86 2.77 -2.64 7.55
N ALA A 87 3.82 -2.63 8.36
CA ALA A 87 4.61 -3.82 8.63
C ALA A 87 5.13 -3.85 10.06
N PHE A 88 5.05 -5.01 10.72
CA PHE A 88 5.66 -5.20 12.03
C PHE A 88 7.18 -5.23 11.92
N GLY A 89 7.85 -4.36 12.68
CA GLY A 89 9.29 -4.37 12.79
C GLY A 89 9.80 -5.49 13.69
N PRO A 90 11.11 -5.82 13.62
CA PRO A 90 11.68 -6.87 14.46
C PRO A 90 11.74 -6.48 15.95
N ASP A 91 11.42 -5.23 16.30
CA ASP A 91 11.19 -4.79 17.68
C ASP A 91 9.74 -5.01 18.17
N GLY A 92 8.87 -5.57 17.33
CA GLY A 92 7.47 -5.88 17.65
C GLY A 92 6.50 -4.70 17.53
N ASN A 93 6.96 -3.53 17.10
CA ASN A 93 6.10 -2.37 16.84
C ASN A 93 5.56 -2.40 15.41
N LEU A 94 4.38 -1.79 15.19
CA LEU A 94 3.82 -1.67 13.84
C LEU A 94 4.24 -0.34 13.23
N TYR A 95 4.83 -0.39 12.04
CA TYR A 95 5.18 0.79 11.26
C TYR A 95 4.14 1.00 10.17
N VAL A 96 3.65 2.23 10.03
CA VAL A 96 2.51 2.55 9.16
C VAL A 96 2.86 3.75 8.30
N ALA A 97 2.69 3.61 6.99
CA ALA A 97 2.77 4.74 6.08
C ALA A 97 1.50 5.61 6.23
N ASP A 98 1.71 6.90 6.45
CA ASP A 98 0.63 7.88 6.62
C ASP A 98 0.61 8.81 5.43
N MET A 99 -0.26 8.51 4.47
CA MET A 99 -0.42 9.24 3.23
C MET A 99 -1.31 10.47 3.42
N GLN A 100 -0.79 11.63 3.02
CA GLN A 100 -1.46 12.93 3.22
C GLN A 100 -1.86 13.64 1.92
N ILE A 101 -1.63 13.01 0.75
CA ILE A 101 -1.79 13.63 -0.58
C ILE A 101 -3.20 14.18 -0.84
N PHE A 102 -4.24 13.56 -0.26
CA PHE A 102 -5.63 13.99 -0.43
C PHE A 102 -6.00 15.25 0.36
N TRP A 103 -5.13 15.72 1.25
CA TRP A 103 -5.33 16.93 2.05
C TRP A 103 -4.28 17.99 1.77
N ASP A 104 -3.00 17.61 1.76
CA ASP A 104 -1.90 18.50 1.43
C ASP A 104 -0.70 17.71 0.86
N GLY A 105 -0.47 17.87 -0.44
CA GLY A 105 0.68 17.26 -1.13
C GLY A 105 2.03 17.92 -0.83
N ASN A 106 2.12 18.95 0.00
CA ASN A 106 3.38 19.64 0.28
C ASN A 106 4.24 18.92 1.33
N ARG A 107 4.63 17.68 1.03
CA ARG A 107 5.51 16.85 1.85
C ARG A 107 4.99 16.61 3.28
N LYS A 108 3.69 16.33 3.40
CA LYS A 108 3.01 16.10 4.69
C LYS A 108 2.91 14.62 5.06
N SER A 109 3.17 13.71 4.13
CA SER A 109 3.13 12.27 4.44
C SER A 109 4.23 11.89 5.43
N ARG A 110 3.96 10.89 6.26
CA ARG A 110 4.80 10.48 7.39
C ARG A 110 4.99 8.97 7.41
N LEU A 111 6.02 8.52 8.12
CA LEU A 111 6.08 7.16 8.65
C LEU A 111 5.80 7.21 10.15
N LEU A 112 4.84 6.40 10.58
CA LEU A 112 4.41 6.28 11.96
C LEU A 112 4.94 4.99 12.57
N ARG A 113 5.14 4.98 13.88
CA ARG A 113 5.35 3.77 14.69
C ARG A 113 4.27 3.68 15.74
N ILE A 114 3.35 2.72 15.61
CA ILE A 114 2.45 2.33 16.68
C ILE A 114 3.23 1.42 17.64
N ASN A 115 3.44 1.93 18.85
CA ASN A 115 4.19 1.23 19.88
C ASN A 115 3.33 0.12 20.49
N VAL A 116 3.87 -1.09 20.54
CA VAL A 116 3.20 -2.29 21.06
C VAL A 116 3.90 -2.74 22.33
N ARG A 117 3.11 -3.03 23.38
CA ARG A 117 3.58 -3.58 24.65
C ARG A 117 2.72 -4.76 25.03
N ASN A 118 3.34 -5.91 25.29
CA ASN A 118 2.65 -7.15 25.63
C ASN A 118 1.54 -7.50 24.61
N GLY A 119 1.84 -7.37 23.32
CA GLY A 119 0.91 -7.65 22.21
C GLY A 119 -0.21 -6.62 22.02
N LYS A 120 -0.19 -5.49 22.73
CA LYS A 120 -1.23 -4.45 22.63
C LYS A 120 -0.64 -3.12 22.17
N PRO A 121 -1.28 -2.42 21.22
CA PRO A 121 -0.85 -1.09 20.83
C PRO A 121 -1.20 -0.08 21.94
N VAL A 122 -0.28 0.83 22.25
CA VAL A 122 -0.40 1.75 23.41
C VAL A 122 -0.19 3.23 23.09
N SER A 123 0.56 3.55 22.03
CA SER A 123 0.83 4.92 21.61
C SER A 123 1.33 4.91 20.17
N MET A 124 1.53 6.10 19.61
CA MET A 124 2.10 6.29 18.29
C MET A 124 3.18 7.37 18.32
N ASP A 125 4.26 7.16 17.59
CA ASP A 125 5.29 8.17 17.32
C ASP A 125 5.35 8.47 15.81
N VAL A 126 5.73 9.69 15.45
CA VAL A 126 6.18 10.01 14.08
C VAL A 126 7.67 9.76 14.01
N VAL A 127 8.09 8.81 13.18
CA VAL A 127 9.51 8.41 13.06
C VAL A 127 10.18 8.95 11.80
N VAL A 128 9.40 9.25 10.75
CA VAL A 128 9.90 9.96 9.57
C VAL A 128 8.85 10.96 9.09
N GLU A 129 9.29 12.13 8.64
CA GLU A 129 8.45 13.16 8.01
C GLU A 129 9.10 13.66 6.71
N GLY A 130 8.29 14.29 5.84
CA GLY A 130 8.78 14.93 4.62
C GLY A 130 8.51 14.16 3.32
N PHE A 131 7.80 13.03 3.39
CA PHE A 131 7.29 12.33 2.21
C PHE A 131 6.17 13.12 1.53
N ILE A 132 6.03 13.00 0.22
CA ILE A 132 4.85 13.54 -0.50
C ILE A 132 3.68 12.56 -0.36
N VAL A 133 3.91 11.29 -0.67
CA VAL A 133 2.97 10.17 -0.71
C VAL A 133 3.70 8.90 -0.21
N ALA A 134 3.77 8.72 1.10
CA ALA A 134 4.27 7.47 1.69
C ALA A 134 3.23 6.37 1.47
N ASN A 135 3.64 5.20 0.98
CA ASN A 135 2.72 4.10 0.66
C ASN A 135 3.23 2.73 1.17
N GLY A 136 3.52 1.75 0.31
CA GLY A 136 4.02 0.42 0.69
C GLY A 136 5.21 0.39 1.66
N THR A 137 5.23 -0.62 2.53
CA THR A 137 6.22 -0.86 3.59
C THR A 137 6.65 -2.32 3.68
N VAL A 138 7.96 -2.59 3.79
CA VAL A 138 8.43 -3.98 4.06
C VAL A 138 9.74 -4.00 4.83
N TRP A 139 9.90 -4.97 5.71
CA TRP A 139 11.14 -5.21 6.45
C TRP A 139 12.06 -6.21 5.75
N LYS A 140 13.36 -5.92 5.77
CA LYS A 140 14.44 -6.87 5.47
C LYS A 140 15.45 -6.83 6.61
N GLY A 141 15.35 -7.79 7.54
CA GLY A 141 16.09 -7.72 8.79
C GLY A 141 15.75 -6.43 9.53
N ASP A 142 16.75 -5.63 9.89
CA ASP A 142 16.58 -4.35 10.60
C ASP A 142 16.46 -3.12 9.66
N THR A 143 16.21 -3.31 8.37
CA THR A 143 15.92 -2.22 7.44
C THR A 143 14.44 -2.22 7.06
N LEU A 144 13.76 -1.10 7.23
CA LEU A 144 12.43 -0.84 6.69
C LEU A 144 12.55 -0.12 5.35
N PHE A 145 11.89 -0.64 4.33
CA PHE A 145 11.70 0.04 3.06
C PHE A 145 10.33 0.69 3.01
N VAL A 146 10.26 1.89 2.44
CA VAL A 146 9.01 2.66 2.27
C VAL A 146 8.98 3.22 0.86
N THR A 147 7.90 2.98 0.11
CA THR A 147 7.73 3.60 -1.21
C THR A 147 7.23 5.03 -1.10
N GLU A 148 7.67 5.85 -2.06
CA GLU A 148 7.27 7.23 -2.25
C GLU A 148 6.65 7.32 -3.64
N THR A 149 5.32 7.31 -3.67
CA THR A 149 4.55 7.22 -4.92
C THR A 149 4.74 8.44 -5.80
N ILE A 150 5.03 9.62 -5.23
CA ILE A 150 5.38 10.83 -5.97
C ILE A 150 6.65 11.44 -5.37
N LEU A 151 7.78 11.28 -6.03
CA LEU A 151 9.05 11.82 -5.54
C LEU A 151 9.16 13.35 -5.68
N VAL A 152 8.51 13.91 -6.70
CA VAL A 152 8.47 15.35 -6.96
C VAL A 152 7.19 15.75 -7.70
N HIS A 153 6.60 16.87 -7.30
CA HIS A 153 5.49 17.47 -8.05
C HIS A 153 5.98 18.02 -9.38
N LEU A 154 5.50 17.44 -10.47
CA LEU A 154 5.80 17.92 -11.81
C LEU A 154 4.82 19.02 -12.23
N PRO A 155 5.24 20.01 -13.04
CA PRO A 155 4.35 21.04 -13.54
C PRO A 155 3.16 20.42 -14.28
N LYS A 156 1.96 20.96 -14.07
CA LYS A 156 0.81 20.60 -14.89
C LYS A 156 1.09 20.99 -16.34
N VAL A 157 1.05 20.01 -17.24
CA VAL A 157 1.13 20.25 -18.69
C VAL A 157 -0.22 20.72 -19.23
N LYS A 158 -0.22 21.49 -20.32
CA LYS A 158 -1.47 21.90 -20.97
C LYS A 158 -2.09 20.72 -21.72
N GLU A 159 -3.41 20.80 -21.96
CA GLU A 159 -4.11 19.83 -22.78
C GLU A 159 -3.46 19.72 -24.18
N GLY A 160 -3.14 18.49 -24.60
CA GLY A 160 -2.44 18.21 -25.86
C GLY A 160 -0.91 18.19 -25.80
N GLU A 161 -0.30 18.59 -24.68
CA GLU A 161 1.15 18.46 -24.47
C GLU A 161 1.52 17.10 -23.87
N LYS A 162 2.73 16.62 -24.18
CA LYS A 162 3.23 15.35 -23.63
C LYS A 162 3.40 15.49 -22.12
N LYS A 163 2.64 14.70 -21.34
CA LYS A 163 2.82 14.59 -19.89
C LYS A 163 4.27 14.23 -19.56
N SER A 164 4.82 14.90 -18.55
CA SER A 164 6.10 14.52 -17.96
C SER A 164 5.99 13.14 -17.32
N GLN A 165 7.08 12.36 -17.40
CA GLN A 165 7.15 11.08 -16.69
C GLN A 165 7.05 11.33 -15.20
N LEU A 166 6.20 10.58 -14.51
CA LEU A 166 6.12 10.61 -13.07
C LEU A 166 7.41 10.01 -12.49
N LEU A 167 7.93 10.65 -11.44
CA LEU A 167 9.04 10.13 -10.65
C LEU A 167 8.49 9.62 -9.33
N SER A 168 8.91 8.42 -8.97
CA SER A 168 8.62 7.77 -7.69
C SER A 168 9.88 7.10 -7.15
N ALA A 169 9.85 6.64 -5.91
CA ALA A 169 11.05 6.11 -5.27
C ALA A 169 10.75 5.03 -4.22
N VAL A 170 11.82 4.42 -3.73
CA VAL A 170 11.82 3.68 -2.48
C VAL A 170 12.94 4.18 -1.58
N TYR A 171 12.62 4.39 -0.30
CA TYR A 171 13.54 4.81 0.75
C TYR A 171 13.81 3.64 1.71
N ALA A 172 14.95 3.65 2.38
CA ALA A 172 15.34 2.66 3.39
C ALA A 172 15.77 3.32 4.70
N PHE A 173 15.24 2.83 5.82
CA PHE A 173 15.54 3.32 7.16
C PHE A 173 15.97 2.17 8.06
N LYS A 174 17.05 2.38 8.83
CA LYS A 174 17.50 1.39 9.81
C LYS A 174 16.67 1.48 11.08
N LEU A 175 16.33 0.35 11.68
CA LEU A 175 15.56 0.31 12.93
C LEU A 175 16.22 1.14 14.04
N ASP A 176 17.55 1.06 14.18
CA ASP A 176 18.27 1.84 15.17
C ASP A 176 18.14 3.35 14.94
N GLU A 177 18.06 3.81 13.69
CA GLU A 177 17.80 5.22 13.38
C GLU A 177 16.38 5.62 13.81
N LEU A 178 15.37 4.79 13.48
CA LEU A 178 13.96 5.01 13.85
C LEU A 178 13.70 4.94 15.36
N LYS A 179 14.61 4.31 16.14
CA LYS A 179 14.57 4.29 17.60
C LYS A 179 15.17 5.56 18.24
N ASN A 180 16.14 6.16 17.58
CA ASN A 180 16.98 7.22 18.16
C ASN A 180 16.53 8.64 17.77
N GLY A 181 15.42 8.80 17.06
CA GLY A 181 14.84 10.09 16.77
C GLY A 181 13.90 10.05 15.57
N ARG A 182 13.41 11.23 15.21
CA ARG A 182 12.64 11.45 13.98
C ARG A 182 13.58 11.86 12.86
N VAL A 183 13.45 11.20 11.71
CA VAL A 183 14.13 11.58 10.46
C VAL A 183 13.26 12.58 9.69
N THR A 184 13.88 13.60 9.09
CA THR A 184 13.19 14.57 8.22
C THR A 184 13.80 14.49 6.84
N LEU A 185 13.03 14.06 5.85
CA LEU A 185 13.48 13.97 4.47
C LEU A 185 13.57 15.36 3.83
N PRO A 186 14.70 15.71 3.17
CA PRO A 186 14.78 16.92 2.37
C PRO A 186 13.95 16.77 1.08
N PRO A 187 13.63 17.88 0.38
CA PRO A 187 13.08 17.75 -0.97
C PRO A 187 14.08 17.01 -1.86
N TYR A 188 13.57 16.18 -2.78
CA TYR A 188 14.40 15.44 -3.72
C TYR A 188 15.32 16.37 -4.53
N ASN A 189 16.59 15.97 -4.63
CA ASN A 189 17.60 16.63 -5.45
C ASN A 189 18.45 15.55 -6.13
N GLU A 190 18.33 15.44 -7.44
CA GLU A 190 19.05 14.44 -8.24
C GLU A 190 20.58 14.55 -8.11
N ASN A 191 21.11 15.75 -7.88
CA ASN A 191 22.56 15.98 -7.74
C ASN A 191 23.07 15.75 -6.31
N ASN A 192 22.17 15.63 -5.33
CA ASN A 192 22.50 15.36 -3.94
C ASN A 192 21.34 14.58 -3.30
N PRO A 193 21.13 13.32 -3.73
CA PRO A 193 20.04 12.51 -3.22
C PRO A 193 20.22 12.28 -1.71
N ASP A 194 19.11 12.20 -1.00
CA ASP A 194 19.13 11.85 0.42
C ASP A 194 19.72 10.45 0.62
N LYS A 195 20.48 10.24 1.70
CA LYS A 195 21.19 8.98 1.97
C LYS A 195 20.26 7.76 2.09
N HIS A 196 18.97 7.97 2.39
CA HIS A 196 17.99 6.90 2.51
C HIS A 196 17.38 6.50 1.17
N LEU A 197 17.60 7.28 0.10
CA LEU A 197 17.04 6.99 -1.22
C LEU A 197 17.73 5.77 -1.84
N VAL A 198 16.95 4.72 -2.10
CA VAL A 198 17.46 3.45 -2.63
C VAL A 198 17.41 3.41 -4.15
N ALA A 199 16.27 3.80 -4.72
CA ALA A 199 16.04 3.81 -6.16
C ALA A 199 14.99 4.86 -6.54
N VAL A 200 15.12 5.36 -7.77
CA VAL A 200 14.14 6.24 -8.43
C VAL A 200 13.58 5.50 -9.63
N PHE A 201 12.27 5.60 -9.83
CA PHE A 201 11.54 4.98 -10.91
C PHE A 201 10.89 6.04 -11.79
N HIS A 202 10.78 5.73 -13.08
CA HIS A 202 10.16 6.58 -14.08
C HIS A 202 8.98 5.84 -14.69
N SER A 203 7.83 6.48 -14.71
CA SER A 203 6.59 5.90 -15.24
C SER A 203 5.80 6.92 -16.06
N SER A 204 4.74 6.47 -16.71
CA SER A 204 4.07 7.23 -17.78
C SER A 204 3.37 8.52 -17.32
N GLY A 205 3.06 8.67 -16.03
CA GLY A 205 2.21 9.74 -15.50
C GLY A 205 0.74 9.63 -15.94
N ARG A 206 0.29 8.46 -16.42
CA ARG A 206 -1.07 8.28 -16.95
C ARG A 206 -2.14 8.24 -15.86
N VAL A 207 -1.82 7.67 -14.69
CA VAL A 207 -2.70 7.64 -13.51
C VAL A 207 -2.28 8.69 -12.49
N GLY A 208 -0.98 8.95 -12.36
CA GLY A 208 -0.44 9.88 -11.35
C GLY A 208 -0.02 9.20 -10.04
N PHE A 209 0.02 7.88 -10.01
CA PHE A 209 0.54 7.07 -8.90
C PHE A 209 1.64 6.13 -9.42
N GLY A 210 2.86 6.29 -8.89
CA GLY A 210 4.05 5.52 -9.28
C GLY A 210 4.29 4.30 -8.38
N ALA A 211 5.46 4.26 -7.74
CA ALA A 211 5.85 3.20 -6.81
C ALA A 211 4.83 3.03 -5.69
N ASP A 212 4.42 1.79 -5.43
CA ASP A 212 3.42 1.50 -4.42
C ASP A 212 3.76 0.29 -3.56
N GLY A 213 3.32 -0.91 -3.92
CA GLY A 213 3.63 -2.15 -3.22
C GLY A 213 5.12 -2.49 -3.22
N VAL A 214 5.55 -3.15 -2.14
CA VAL A 214 6.94 -3.55 -1.96
C VAL A 214 7.04 -4.91 -1.26
N ALA A 215 7.90 -5.79 -1.77
CA ALA A 215 8.11 -7.13 -1.22
C ALA A 215 9.60 -7.50 -1.20
N VAL A 216 9.96 -8.46 -0.34
CA VAL A 216 11.33 -9.01 -0.25
C VAL A 216 11.26 -10.52 -0.45
N ASP A 217 12.10 -11.07 -1.33
CA ASP A 217 12.19 -12.52 -1.53
C ASP A 217 13.14 -13.22 -0.54
N GLY A 218 13.19 -14.54 -0.59
CA GLY A 218 14.08 -15.36 0.23
C GLY A 218 15.58 -15.18 -0.05
N GLU A 219 15.96 -14.52 -1.16
CA GLU A 219 17.34 -14.13 -1.46
C GLU A 219 17.67 -12.71 -0.95
N GLY A 220 16.68 -11.99 -0.41
CA GLY A 220 16.82 -10.62 0.04
C GLY A 220 16.79 -9.59 -1.09
N ASN A 221 16.31 -9.93 -2.29
CA ASN A 221 16.02 -8.94 -3.33
C ASN A 221 14.74 -8.18 -2.96
N LEU A 222 14.74 -6.86 -3.20
CA LEU A 222 13.56 -6.02 -3.04
C LEU A 222 12.82 -5.93 -4.37
N TYR A 223 11.50 -6.03 -4.32
CA TYR A 223 10.61 -5.83 -5.45
C TYR A 223 9.75 -4.61 -5.18
N THR A 224 9.63 -3.72 -6.16
CA THR A 224 8.79 -2.52 -6.07
C THR A 224 7.86 -2.50 -7.27
N SER A 225 6.55 -2.49 -7.02
CA SER A 225 5.54 -2.35 -8.06
C SER A 225 5.32 -0.88 -8.41
N ILE A 226 4.94 -0.63 -9.66
CA ILE A 226 4.56 0.68 -10.18
C ILE A 226 3.12 0.58 -10.68
N ILE A 227 2.19 1.27 -10.02
CA ILE A 227 0.75 1.18 -10.33
C ILE A 227 0.52 1.50 -11.78
N GLU A 228 0.91 2.70 -12.20
CA GLU A 228 0.36 3.23 -13.43
C GLU A 228 0.77 2.45 -14.66
N ASP A 229 1.90 1.75 -14.68
CA ASP A 229 2.38 1.03 -15.87
C ASP A 229 2.35 -0.50 -15.73
N GLY A 230 1.87 -1.04 -14.59
CA GLY A 230 1.87 -2.47 -14.34
C GLY A 230 3.28 -3.06 -14.42
N LEU A 231 4.23 -2.41 -13.73
CA LEU A 231 5.64 -2.80 -13.73
C LEU A 231 6.04 -3.30 -12.35
N ILE A 232 7.00 -4.21 -12.32
CA ILE A 232 7.73 -4.55 -11.10
C ILE A 232 9.22 -4.42 -11.39
N TYR A 233 9.91 -3.65 -10.55
CA TYR A 233 11.37 -3.55 -10.55
C TYR A 233 11.94 -4.44 -9.45
N ARG A 234 13.11 -5.03 -9.71
CA ARG A 234 13.90 -5.75 -8.70
C ARG A 234 15.15 -4.95 -8.37
N THR A 235 15.38 -4.72 -7.09
CA THR A 235 16.60 -4.15 -6.53
C THR A 235 17.40 -5.22 -5.77
N ARG A 236 18.67 -5.38 -6.13
CA ARG A 236 19.63 -6.26 -5.45
C ARG A 236 20.53 -5.45 -4.55
N PHE A 237 21.00 -6.05 -3.46
CA PHE A 237 21.87 -5.41 -2.48
C PHE A 237 23.21 -6.14 -2.36
N ASN A 238 24.27 -5.42 -1.99
CA ASN A 238 25.53 -6.01 -1.54
C ASN A 238 25.41 -6.52 -0.08
N HIS A 239 26.52 -7.01 0.47
CA HIS A 239 26.56 -7.51 1.86
C HIS A 239 26.44 -6.40 2.89
N GLU A 240 26.81 -5.17 2.53
CA GLU A 240 26.68 -3.95 3.33
C GLU A 240 25.23 -3.44 3.39
N GLY A 241 24.37 -3.92 2.48
CA GLY A 241 22.96 -3.54 2.37
C GLY A 241 22.70 -2.35 1.44
N ASP A 242 23.69 -1.94 0.65
CA ASP A 242 23.53 -0.91 -0.38
C ASP A 242 22.97 -1.51 -1.66
N ALA A 243 22.09 -0.77 -2.35
CA ALA A 243 21.58 -1.18 -3.65
C ALA A 243 22.69 -1.18 -4.70
N VAL A 244 22.83 -2.29 -5.43
CA VAL A 244 23.85 -2.47 -6.48
C VAL A 244 23.27 -2.57 -7.88
N GLU A 245 22.00 -2.93 -8.00
CA GLU A 245 21.31 -3.07 -9.28
C GLU A 245 19.82 -2.92 -9.08
N THR A 246 19.19 -2.02 -9.83
CA THR A 246 17.73 -1.92 -9.96
C THR A 246 17.36 -2.08 -11.43
N LYS A 247 16.54 -3.07 -11.75
CA LYS A 247 16.12 -3.37 -13.14
C LYS A 247 14.65 -3.75 -13.21
N LEU A 248 14.03 -3.45 -14.36
CA LEU A 248 12.71 -3.97 -14.68
C LEU A 248 12.76 -5.50 -14.60
N PHE A 249 11.86 -6.07 -13.81
CA PHE A 249 11.80 -7.48 -13.51
C PHE A 249 10.60 -8.14 -14.18
N ALA A 250 9.42 -7.54 -14.08
CA ALA A 250 8.20 -8.06 -14.69
C ALA A 250 7.36 -6.94 -15.30
N GLN A 251 6.77 -7.26 -16.46
CA GLN A 251 5.79 -6.46 -17.17
C GLN A 251 4.98 -7.40 -18.05
N SER A 252 3.67 -7.18 -18.16
CA SER A 252 2.82 -7.96 -19.07
C SER A 252 1.57 -7.20 -19.46
N ASN A 253 1.05 -7.45 -20.65
CA ASN A 253 -0.20 -6.84 -21.12
C ASN A 253 -1.43 -7.23 -20.30
N VAL A 254 -1.36 -8.34 -19.53
CA VAL A 254 -2.46 -8.75 -18.65
C VAL A 254 -2.47 -8.03 -17.31
N MET A 255 -1.33 -7.48 -16.88
CA MET A 255 -1.14 -6.76 -15.63
C MET A 255 -1.14 -5.27 -15.95
N VAL A 256 -2.33 -4.65 -15.87
CA VAL A 256 -2.52 -3.27 -16.34
C VAL A 256 -2.09 -2.26 -15.29
N SER A 257 -2.27 -2.62 -14.02
CA SER A 257 -1.60 -1.99 -12.89
C SER A 257 -0.96 -3.03 -11.98
N ALA A 258 -0.05 -2.56 -11.14
CA ALA A 258 0.59 -3.34 -10.09
C ALA A 258 0.64 -2.49 -8.83
N ASP A 259 -0.29 -2.77 -7.91
CA ASP A 259 -0.44 -2.07 -6.63
C ASP A 259 0.29 -2.86 -5.53
N GLY A 260 -0.36 -3.24 -4.43
CA GLY A 260 0.19 -4.14 -3.41
C GLY A 260 0.72 -5.46 -3.97
N ILE A 261 1.87 -5.89 -3.43
CA ILE A 261 2.56 -7.13 -3.82
C ILE A 261 3.04 -7.91 -2.62
N VAL A 262 3.00 -9.24 -2.70
CA VAL A 262 3.54 -10.13 -1.67
C VAL A 262 4.30 -11.29 -2.30
N TRP A 263 5.49 -11.58 -1.76
CA TRP A 263 6.24 -12.78 -2.12
C TRP A 263 5.87 -13.93 -1.19
N ARG A 264 5.63 -15.11 -1.79
CA ARG A 264 5.32 -16.35 -1.08
C ARG A 264 6.50 -17.30 -1.14
N GLU A 265 6.99 -17.74 0.02
CA GLU A 265 8.12 -18.66 0.13
C GLU A 265 7.78 -20.05 -0.44
N GLU A 266 6.57 -20.57 -0.17
CA GLU A 266 6.23 -21.96 -0.45
C GLU A 266 6.28 -22.34 -1.93
N ASP A 267 5.93 -21.40 -2.82
CA ASP A 267 6.00 -21.60 -4.27
C ASP A 267 6.98 -20.67 -4.98
N ASN A 268 7.67 -19.80 -4.22
CA ASN A 268 8.63 -18.82 -4.69
C ASN A 268 8.04 -17.96 -5.82
N ARG A 269 6.94 -17.26 -5.52
CA ARG A 269 6.23 -16.38 -6.46
C ARG A 269 5.80 -15.09 -5.81
N ILE A 270 5.62 -14.06 -6.64
CA ILE A 270 5.03 -12.78 -6.22
C ILE A 270 3.57 -12.75 -6.67
N TYR A 271 2.67 -12.38 -5.76
CA TYR A 271 1.27 -12.12 -6.03
C TYR A 271 1.07 -10.60 -6.09
N VAL A 272 0.22 -10.13 -7.00
CA VAL A 272 0.11 -8.72 -7.35
C VAL A 272 -1.36 -8.33 -7.45
N ALA A 273 -1.75 -7.28 -6.75
CA ALA A 273 -3.05 -6.64 -6.91
C ALA A 273 -3.04 -5.72 -8.15
N ASP A 274 -4.08 -5.83 -9.00
CA ASP A 274 -4.28 -4.97 -10.17
C ASP A 274 -5.53 -4.12 -9.96
N ILE A 275 -5.33 -2.99 -9.29
CA ILE A 275 -6.36 -2.06 -8.82
C ILE A 275 -7.24 -1.52 -9.96
N LEU A 276 -6.69 -1.34 -11.16
CA LEU A 276 -7.44 -0.82 -12.30
C LEU A 276 -8.41 -1.84 -12.92
N HIS A 277 -8.14 -3.14 -12.75
CA HIS A 277 -8.74 -4.19 -13.60
C HIS A 277 -9.39 -5.34 -12.82
N ASN A 278 -9.64 -5.17 -11.52
CA ASN A 278 -10.27 -6.17 -10.65
C ASN A 278 -9.62 -7.55 -10.79
N ALA A 279 -8.30 -7.58 -10.68
CA ALA A 279 -7.52 -8.79 -10.89
C ALA A 279 -6.43 -8.98 -9.84
N VAL A 280 -6.02 -10.24 -9.71
CA VAL A 280 -4.79 -10.64 -9.05
C VAL A 280 -3.96 -11.42 -10.05
N HIS A 281 -2.67 -11.08 -10.14
CA HIS A 281 -1.70 -11.76 -10.99
C HIS A 281 -0.66 -12.49 -10.16
N VAL A 282 0.03 -13.42 -10.81
CA VAL A 282 1.18 -14.12 -10.26
C VAL A 282 2.38 -13.86 -11.15
N VAL A 283 3.53 -13.63 -10.53
CA VAL A 283 4.82 -13.44 -11.18
C VAL A 283 5.78 -14.50 -10.67
N ASP A 284 6.36 -15.28 -11.58
CA ASP A 284 7.43 -16.22 -11.21
C ASP A 284 8.78 -15.49 -11.04
N MET A 285 9.78 -16.17 -10.45
CA MET A 285 11.10 -15.57 -10.26
C MET A 285 11.91 -15.36 -11.56
N LYS A 286 11.31 -15.60 -12.74
CA LYS A 286 11.85 -15.25 -14.06
C LYS A 286 11.16 -14.02 -14.67
N GLY A 287 10.18 -13.44 -13.98
CA GLY A 287 9.42 -12.27 -14.43
C GLY A 287 8.24 -12.60 -15.35
N ASN A 288 7.86 -13.88 -15.51
CA ASN A 288 6.67 -14.25 -16.28
C ASN A 288 5.42 -13.97 -15.47
N VAL A 289 4.41 -13.36 -16.11
CA VAL A 289 3.16 -12.96 -15.45
C VAL A 289 1.97 -13.72 -16.02
N TRP A 290 1.09 -14.22 -15.14
CA TRP A 290 -0.23 -14.73 -15.52
C TRP A 290 -1.30 -14.32 -14.51
N THR A 291 -2.55 -14.26 -14.96
CA THR A 291 -3.70 -13.91 -14.11
C THR A 291 -4.12 -15.09 -13.24
N LEU A 292 -4.19 -14.87 -11.92
CA LEU A 292 -4.73 -15.84 -10.95
C LEU A 292 -6.26 -15.77 -10.91
N HIS A 293 -6.78 -14.54 -10.90
CA HIS A 293 -8.20 -14.23 -10.81
C HIS A 293 -8.47 -12.88 -11.47
N LYS A 294 -9.63 -12.74 -12.13
CA LYS A 294 -10.11 -11.47 -12.68
C LYS A 294 -11.64 -11.52 -12.84
N ASN A 295 -12.31 -10.41 -12.55
CA ASN A 295 -13.74 -10.22 -12.78
C ASN A 295 -14.01 -8.82 -13.40
N PRO A 296 -15.20 -8.59 -13.99
CA PRO A 296 -15.65 -7.25 -14.37
C PRO A 296 -16.00 -6.38 -13.15
N ASP A 297 -16.50 -5.16 -13.38
CA ASP A 297 -17.13 -4.32 -12.36
C ASP A 297 -18.19 -5.11 -11.57
N THR A 298 -18.24 -4.90 -10.27
CA THR A 298 -19.01 -5.71 -9.30
C THR A 298 -19.33 -4.85 -8.07
N ASP A 299 -20.14 -5.38 -7.15
CA ASP A 299 -20.34 -4.79 -5.81
C ASP A 299 -19.55 -5.56 -4.71
N GLY A 300 -18.83 -6.62 -5.08
CA GLY A 300 -18.03 -7.45 -4.18
C GLY A 300 -18.82 -8.38 -3.25
N ALA A 301 -20.16 -8.39 -3.28
CA ALA A 301 -20.98 -9.13 -2.30
C ALA A 301 -20.79 -10.66 -2.34
N ASP A 302 -20.32 -11.20 -3.47
CA ASP A 302 -19.98 -12.61 -3.65
C ASP A 302 -18.49 -12.93 -3.42
N GLY A 303 -17.68 -11.91 -3.12
CA GLY A 303 -16.22 -11.99 -3.02
C GLY A 303 -15.47 -11.75 -4.32
N SER A 304 -16.15 -11.35 -5.39
CA SER A 304 -15.50 -10.77 -6.56
C SER A 304 -14.65 -9.56 -6.14
N LEU A 305 -13.56 -9.32 -6.86
CA LEU A 305 -12.62 -8.26 -6.53
C LEU A 305 -13.18 -6.91 -6.98
N ASP A 306 -13.11 -5.92 -6.11
CA ASP A 306 -13.66 -4.59 -6.35
C ASP A 306 -12.58 -3.54 -6.07
N GLN A 307 -11.77 -3.24 -7.09
CA GLN A 307 -10.58 -2.40 -6.98
C GLN A 307 -9.53 -2.93 -5.97
N PRO A 308 -8.92 -4.12 -6.22
CA PRO A 308 -7.95 -4.74 -5.30
C PRO A 308 -6.67 -3.90 -5.21
N CYS A 309 -6.31 -3.47 -4.00
CA CYS A 309 -5.13 -2.64 -3.72
C CYS A 309 -4.03 -3.38 -2.96
N GLU A 310 -4.37 -4.39 -2.15
CA GLU A 310 -3.39 -5.12 -1.33
C GLU A 310 -3.58 -6.65 -1.40
N VAL A 311 -2.50 -7.39 -1.23
CA VAL A 311 -2.52 -8.86 -1.09
C VAL A 311 -1.68 -9.31 0.10
N VAL A 312 -2.26 -10.11 1.00
CA VAL A 312 -1.56 -10.69 2.16
C VAL A 312 -1.77 -12.20 2.24
N LEU A 313 -0.71 -12.92 2.62
CA LEU A 313 -0.73 -14.38 2.75
C LEU A 313 -1.07 -14.78 4.18
N ARG A 314 -2.11 -15.59 4.37
CA ARG A 314 -2.44 -16.26 5.64
C ARG A 314 -2.48 -17.77 5.43
N GLY A 315 -1.34 -18.41 5.62
CA GLY A 315 -1.16 -19.82 5.23
C GLY A 315 -1.31 -19.97 3.71
N ASN A 316 -2.22 -20.84 3.27
CA ASN A 316 -2.52 -21.01 1.83
C ASN A 316 -3.64 -20.09 1.32
N GLU A 317 -4.14 -19.18 2.15
CA GLU A 317 -5.10 -18.16 1.74
C GLU A 317 -4.35 -16.92 1.25
N LEU A 318 -4.63 -16.50 0.01
CA LEU A 318 -4.31 -15.15 -0.46
C LEU A 318 -5.50 -14.26 -0.14
N ILE A 319 -5.35 -13.41 0.86
CA ILE A 319 -6.33 -12.39 1.20
C ILE A 319 -6.10 -11.20 0.28
N VAL A 320 -7.17 -10.71 -0.33
CA VAL A 320 -7.15 -9.56 -1.23
C VAL A 320 -7.96 -8.46 -0.56
N VAL A 321 -7.32 -7.30 -0.37
CA VAL A 321 -8.01 -6.10 0.11
C VAL A 321 -8.36 -5.24 -1.09
N SER A 322 -9.60 -4.77 -1.08
CA SER A 322 -10.20 -3.94 -2.11
C SER A 322 -10.47 -2.55 -1.56
N MET A 323 -10.09 -1.52 -2.30
CA MET A 323 -10.24 -0.15 -1.83
C MET A 323 -11.67 0.37 -2.01
N ASP A 324 -12.33 -0.04 -3.11
CA ASP A 324 -13.67 0.43 -3.51
C ASP A 324 -13.84 1.96 -3.39
N MET A 325 -12.86 2.67 -3.93
CA MET A 325 -12.76 4.12 -4.01
C MET A 325 -12.52 4.51 -5.48
N PRO A 326 -13.53 4.43 -6.37
CA PRO A 326 -13.35 4.83 -7.74
C PRO A 326 -13.06 6.33 -7.85
N TRP A 327 -12.16 6.68 -8.77
CA TRP A 327 -11.78 8.07 -9.05
C TRP A 327 -12.03 8.42 -10.51
N GLU A 328 -11.96 9.72 -10.82
CA GLU A 328 -12.00 10.17 -12.21
C GLU A 328 -10.74 9.68 -12.94
N ASP A 329 -10.91 8.65 -13.77
CA ASP A 329 -9.84 8.10 -14.58
C ASP A 329 -9.96 8.58 -16.04
N PRO A 330 -9.17 9.57 -16.48
CA PRO A 330 -9.18 10.04 -17.86
C PRO A 330 -8.67 9.00 -18.86
N THR A 331 -8.05 7.92 -18.40
CA THR A 331 -7.56 6.83 -19.26
C THR A 331 -8.63 5.80 -19.58
N GLY A 332 -9.71 5.73 -18.78
CA GLY A 332 -10.79 4.76 -18.92
C GLY A 332 -10.35 3.31 -18.64
N LEU A 333 -9.27 3.12 -17.88
CA LEU A 333 -8.75 1.82 -17.47
C LEU A 333 -9.43 1.31 -16.20
N LEU A 334 -9.78 2.21 -15.28
CA LEU A 334 -10.48 1.86 -14.05
C LEU A 334 -11.86 1.29 -14.37
N VAL A 335 -12.09 0.04 -13.97
CA VAL A 335 -13.35 -0.66 -14.24
C VAL A 335 -14.49 -0.25 -13.31
N ASN A 336 -14.18 0.15 -12.08
CA ASN A 336 -15.18 0.47 -11.06
C ASN A 336 -15.72 1.89 -11.21
N THR A 337 -17.02 2.05 -10.94
CA THR A 337 -17.75 3.27 -11.31
C THR A 337 -18.45 3.98 -10.15
N LYS A 338 -18.61 3.33 -9.00
CA LYS A 338 -19.26 3.88 -7.80
C LYS A 338 -18.69 3.23 -6.53
N ILE A 339 -18.91 3.87 -5.40
CA ILE A 339 -18.60 3.30 -4.08
C ILE A 339 -19.76 2.37 -3.70
N ASP A 340 -19.43 1.16 -3.26
CA ASP A 340 -20.36 0.13 -2.86
C ASP A 340 -20.35 -0.11 -1.33
N GLU A 341 -21.12 -1.09 -0.86
CA GLU A 341 -21.02 -1.56 0.52
C GLU A 341 -19.66 -2.26 0.70
N PRO A 342 -19.01 -2.17 1.88
CA PRO A 342 -17.62 -2.58 2.07
C PRO A 342 -17.44 -4.12 2.14
N TYR A 343 -17.73 -4.79 1.02
CA TYR A 343 -17.44 -6.18 0.73
C TYR A 343 -16.00 -6.30 0.18
N THR A 344 -15.07 -5.66 0.89
CA THR A 344 -13.73 -5.32 0.40
C THR A 344 -12.64 -6.30 0.83
N LEU A 345 -13.02 -7.45 1.39
CA LEU A 345 -12.08 -8.50 1.79
C LEU A 345 -12.46 -9.82 1.15
N SER A 346 -11.63 -10.23 0.21
CA SER A 346 -11.79 -11.47 -0.55
C SER A 346 -10.65 -12.43 -0.26
N VAL A 347 -10.88 -13.72 -0.49
CA VAL A 347 -9.85 -14.75 -0.32
C VAL A 347 -9.82 -15.68 -1.51
N ILE A 348 -8.61 -15.93 -2.01
CA ILE A 348 -8.31 -16.88 -3.07
C ILE A 348 -7.49 -18.02 -2.46
N GLN A 349 -7.98 -19.24 -2.57
CA GLN A 349 -7.24 -20.42 -2.10
C GLN A 349 -6.07 -20.71 -3.06
N LEU A 350 -4.85 -20.67 -2.53
CA LEU A 350 -3.65 -21.08 -3.23
C LEU A 350 -3.45 -22.59 -3.10
N GLN A 351 -2.82 -23.19 -4.12
CA GLN A 351 -2.45 -24.60 -4.15
C GLN A 351 -1.13 -24.85 -3.41
#